data_AF-A0A4Y1X309-F1
#
_entry.id   AF-A0A4Y1X309-F1
#
_cell.length_a   1.000
_cell.length_b   1.000
_cell.length_c   1.000
_cell.angle_alpha   90.00
_cell.angle_beta   90.00
_cell.angle_gamma   90.00
#
_symmetry.space_group_name_H-M   'P 1'
#
loop_
_entity.id
_entity.type
_entity.pdbx_description
1 polymer ?
#
loop_
_entity_poly.entity_id
_entity_poly.type
_entity_poly.pdbx_seq_one_letter_code
_entity_poly.pdbx_strand_id
1 'polypeptide(L)'
;MKNARQVSLPQSMLPVLLAVGMSLRHDGFSLWLALVAAFGVGCAHLGMNLADDYFDYREGSAEKRTRLASDGIRARVAKYPYLSSGAASVRELVVAVCVFLGLAAGAGAVVVACRGVVPLALAGIGAVLGISYSGGPLRLGYRGLGEPVVGLLFGPLLMAGVQYAACGVLDGPVLLVGVAVGLLVTNILYTHSVLDRHADSRMGKRTLAHLLGTPRAMIAASGLFCFAPFVLVAAGAGCGMLPAAALATFVLLPMAAFLWRSLRSYVLDRPVALRTAPWMGPMGDFKRYCDMGIGWFMLRWLLARNLVSFFALILLVVYTVLEIME
;
A
#
# COMPACT_ATOMS: atom_id res chain seq x y z
N MET A 1 9.56 4.16 -15.50
CA MET A 1 9.77 4.64 -14.11
C MET A 1 8.82 5.76 -13.71
N LYS A 2 8.93 7.00 -14.25
CA LYS A 2 8.07 8.14 -13.84
C LYS A 2 6.55 7.82 -13.87
N ASN A 3 6.08 7.21 -14.96
CA ASN A 3 4.67 6.87 -15.14
C ASN A 3 4.19 5.69 -14.27
N ALA A 4 5.09 4.86 -13.76
CA ALA A 4 4.77 3.69 -12.93
C ALA A 4 4.46 4.04 -11.46
N ARG A 5 4.14 5.33 -11.21
CA ARG A 5 3.84 5.87 -9.88
C ARG A 5 4.94 5.58 -8.85
N GLN A 6 6.22 5.84 -9.20
CA GLN A 6 7.35 5.61 -8.29
C GLN A 6 7.21 6.27 -6.90
N VAL A 7 6.38 7.32 -6.77
CA VAL A 7 6.05 7.98 -5.49
C VAL A 7 5.33 7.04 -4.50
N SER A 8 4.70 5.95 -4.97
CA SER A 8 4.10 4.92 -4.13
C SER A 8 5.07 3.82 -3.71
N LEU A 9 6.27 3.72 -4.31
CA LEU A 9 7.25 2.66 -3.99
C LEU A 9 7.58 2.52 -2.50
N PRO A 10 7.70 3.60 -1.69
CA PRO A 10 7.96 3.46 -0.26
C PRO A 10 6.93 2.59 0.47
N GLN A 11 5.69 2.47 -0.05
CA GLN A 11 4.63 1.63 0.54
C GLN A 11 4.93 0.14 0.48
N SER A 12 5.76 -0.31 -0.46
CA SER A 12 6.22 -1.70 -0.53
C SER A 12 7.65 -1.85 -0.07
N MET A 13 8.53 -0.91 -0.41
CA MET A 13 9.95 -1.03 -0.16
C MET A 13 10.31 -0.91 1.33
N LEU A 14 9.58 -0.11 2.12
CA LEU A 14 9.82 -0.07 3.57
C LEU A 14 9.38 -1.36 4.27
N PRO A 15 8.21 -1.97 3.96
CA PRO A 15 7.90 -3.33 4.39
C PRO A 15 8.90 -4.39 3.95
N VAL A 16 9.45 -4.30 2.72
CA VAL A 16 10.55 -5.17 2.27
C VAL A 16 11.75 -5.04 3.20
N LEU A 17 12.24 -3.81 3.42
CA LEU A 17 13.40 -3.56 4.27
C LEU A 17 13.16 -4.03 5.70
N LEU A 18 11.95 -3.80 6.24
CA LEU A 18 11.55 -4.32 7.55
C LEU A 18 11.61 -5.84 7.60
N ALA A 19 11.05 -6.55 6.61
CA ALA A 19 11.10 -8.01 6.57
C ALA A 19 12.55 -8.52 6.49
N VAL A 20 13.43 -7.83 5.76
CA VAL A 20 14.87 -8.13 5.74
C VAL A 20 15.50 -7.91 7.12
N GLY A 21 15.19 -6.80 7.80
CA GLY A 21 15.68 -6.52 9.16
C GLY A 21 15.22 -7.58 10.17
N MET A 22 13.98 -8.04 10.08
CA MET A 22 13.45 -9.15 10.89
C MET A 22 14.04 -10.51 10.52
N SER A 23 14.78 -10.60 9.40
CA SER A 23 15.40 -11.85 8.93
C SER A 23 16.86 -12.00 9.35
N LEU A 24 17.51 -10.96 9.91
CA LEU A 24 18.96 -10.90 10.11
C LEU A 24 19.49 -12.01 11.01
N ARG A 25 18.72 -12.41 12.03
CA ARG A 25 19.11 -13.39 13.06
C ARG A 25 18.87 -14.85 12.69
N HIS A 26 18.29 -15.11 11.53
CA HIS A 26 18.00 -16.46 11.11
C HIS A 26 19.23 -17.07 10.44
N ASP A 27 19.63 -18.29 10.84
CA ASP A 27 20.84 -18.97 10.33
C ASP A 27 20.91 -19.06 8.80
N GLY A 28 19.74 -19.13 8.15
CA GLY A 28 19.63 -19.20 6.70
C GLY A 28 19.77 -17.85 5.98
N PHE A 29 20.02 -16.74 6.67
CA PHE A 29 20.02 -15.40 6.09
C PHE A 29 21.03 -15.24 4.95
N SER A 30 20.56 -14.66 3.84
CA SER A 30 21.35 -14.35 2.65
C SER A 30 20.98 -12.95 2.16
N LEU A 31 21.89 -12.00 2.35
CA LEU A 31 21.72 -10.63 1.87
C LEU A 31 21.51 -10.58 0.34
N TRP A 32 22.21 -11.45 -0.40
CA TRP A 32 22.02 -11.56 -1.85
C TRP A 32 20.57 -11.92 -2.21
N LEU A 33 19.99 -12.95 -1.59
CA LEU A 33 18.61 -13.34 -1.86
C LEU A 33 17.60 -12.30 -1.39
N ALA A 34 17.89 -11.60 -0.28
CA ALA A 34 17.11 -10.46 0.17
C ALA A 34 17.09 -9.32 -0.87
N LEU A 35 18.23 -9.00 -1.49
CA LEU A 35 18.33 -8.00 -2.54
C LEU A 35 17.61 -8.42 -3.83
N VAL A 36 17.70 -9.70 -4.22
CA VAL A 36 16.93 -10.25 -5.35
C VAL A 36 15.43 -10.13 -5.10
N ALA A 37 14.97 -10.50 -3.90
CA ALA A 37 13.56 -10.37 -3.52
C ALA A 37 13.11 -8.90 -3.53
N ALA A 38 13.91 -7.99 -2.97
CA ALA A 38 13.62 -6.56 -2.96
C ALA A 38 13.49 -5.98 -4.37
N PHE A 39 14.41 -6.34 -5.27
CA PHE A 39 14.35 -5.98 -6.68
C PHE A 39 13.08 -6.53 -7.34
N GLY A 40 12.77 -7.82 -7.15
CA GLY A 40 11.59 -8.46 -7.69
C GLY A 40 10.29 -7.80 -7.23
N VAL A 41 10.15 -7.49 -5.94
CA VAL A 41 9.00 -6.77 -5.39
C VAL A 41 8.90 -5.35 -5.95
N GLY A 42 10.03 -4.66 -6.11
CA GLY A 42 10.08 -3.33 -6.72
C GLY A 42 9.57 -3.36 -8.17
N CYS A 43 10.05 -4.31 -8.97
CA CYS A 43 9.58 -4.52 -10.33
C CYS A 43 8.09 -4.90 -10.37
N ALA A 44 7.64 -5.81 -9.51
CA ALA A 44 6.24 -6.22 -9.43
C ALA A 44 5.32 -5.03 -9.08
N HIS A 45 5.68 -4.19 -8.11
CA HIS A 45 4.91 -2.99 -7.76
C HIS A 45 4.77 -2.07 -8.99
N LEU A 46 5.88 -1.73 -9.64
CA LEU A 46 5.86 -0.83 -10.80
C LEU A 46 5.08 -1.42 -11.97
N GLY A 47 5.26 -2.70 -12.26
CA GLY A 47 4.51 -3.42 -13.30
C GLY A 47 3.02 -3.45 -13.02
N MET A 48 2.61 -3.75 -11.79
CA MET A 48 1.20 -3.77 -11.39
C MET A 48 0.55 -2.39 -11.40
N ASN A 49 1.29 -1.34 -11.05
CA ASN A 49 0.80 0.04 -11.20
C ASN A 49 0.52 0.41 -12.66
N LEU A 50 1.36 -0.03 -13.59
CA LEU A 50 1.16 0.18 -15.01
C LEU A 50 0.04 -0.72 -15.57
N ALA A 51 -0.09 -1.95 -15.08
CA ALA A 51 -1.18 -2.85 -15.44
C ALA A 51 -2.54 -2.29 -15.00
N ASP A 52 -2.61 -1.70 -13.81
CA ASP A 52 -3.79 -0.96 -13.34
C ASP A 52 -4.14 0.21 -14.27
N ASP A 53 -3.16 0.98 -14.72
CA ASP A 53 -3.38 2.04 -15.72
C ASP A 53 -3.91 1.49 -17.05
N TYR A 54 -3.40 0.33 -17.50
CA TYR A 54 -3.90 -0.35 -18.70
C TYR A 54 -5.37 -0.75 -18.55
N PHE A 55 -5.75 -1.40 -17.45
CA PHE A 55 -7.12 -1.84 -17.22
C PHE A 55 -8.08 -0.66 -17.11
N ASP A 56 -7.70 0.40 -16.40
CA ASP A 56 -8.57 1.56 -16.25
C ASP A 56 -8.66 2.42 -17.52
N TYR A 57 -7.60 2.44 -18.34
CA TYR A 57 -7.63 3.06 -19.68
C TYR A 57 -8.64 2.35 -20.59
N ARG A 58 -8.64 1.01 -20.61
CA ARG A 58 -9.63 0.23 -21.38
C ARG A 58 -11.06 0.48 -20.97
N GLU A 59 -11.29 0.87 -19.72
CA GLU A 59 -12.61 1.19 -19.18
C GLU A 59 -13.02 2.67 -19.39
N GLY A 60 -12.13 3.50 -19.97
CA GLY A 60 -12.36 4.93 -20.18
C GLY A 60 -12.50 5.71 -18.86
N SER A 61 -11.71 5.33 -17.84
CA SER A 61 -11.93 5.80 -16.46
C SER A 61 -11.63 7.29 -16.27
N ALA A 62 -10.61 7.81 -16.96
CA ALA A 62 -10.21 9.21 -16.87
C ALA A 62 -11.27 10.13 -17.47
N GLU A 63 -11.76 9.80 -18.67
CA GLU A 63 -12.76 10.58 -19.41
C GLU A 63 -14.06 10.69 -18.63
N LYS A 64 -14.51 9.57 -18.03
CA LYS A 64 -15.68 9.56 -17.16
C LYS A 64 -15.47 10.41 -15.90
N ARG A 65 -14.29 10.35 -15.28
CA ARG A 65 -13.96 11.18 -14.10
C ARG A 65 -13.87 12.67 -14.43
N THR A 66 -13.38 13.05 -15.61
CA THR A 66 -13.41 14.45 -16.10
C THR A 66 -14.84 14.96 -16.25
N ARG A 67 -15.74 14.16 -16.83
CA ARG A 67 -17.15 14.51 -16.94
C ARG A 67 -17.82 14.66 -15.56
N LEU A 68 -17.55 13.75 -14.63
CA LEU A 68 -18.08 13.87 -13.26
C LEU A 68 -17.59 15.16 -12.58
N ALA A 69 -16.32 15.53 -12.77
CA ALA A 69 -15.77 16.76 -12.24
C ALA A 69 -16.42 18.02 -12.84
N SER A 70 -16.71 18.04 -14.15
CA SER A 70 -17.45 19.15 -14.78
C SER A 70 -18.88 19.26 -14.25
N ASP A 71 -19.48 18.16 -13.82
CA ASP A 71 -20.82 18.10 -13.23
C ASP A 71 -20.82 18.46 -11.72
N GLY A 72 -19.70 18.95 -11.19
CA GLY A 72 -19.55 19.37 -9.79
C GLY A 72 -19.29 18.25 -8.78
N ILE A 73 -19.12 17.00 -9.24
CA ILE A 73 -18.77 15.86 -8.37
C ILE A 73 -17.26 15.88 -8.13
N ARG A 74 -16.84 15.89 -6.85
CA ARG A 74 -15.42 15.77 -6.50
C ARG A 74 -14.89 14.43 -7.03
N ALA A 75 -13.99 14.51 -8.02
CA ALA A 75 -13.34 13.37 -8.63
C ALA A 75 -11.88 13.71 -8.97
N ARG A 76 -10.95 12.78 -8.72
CA ARG A 76 -9.57 12.93 -9.20
C ARG A 76 -9.51 12.71 -10.72
N VAL A 77 -9.13 13.75 -11.45
CA VAL A 77 -9.18 13.79 -12.92
C VAL A 77 -7.90 13.31 -13.61
N ALA A 78 -6.76 13.39 -12.93
CA ALA A 78 -5.47 12.99 -13.49
C ALA A 78 -5.21 11.48 -13.29
N LYS A 79 -5.43 10.69 -14.35
CA LYS A 79 -5.02 9.28 -14.44
C LYS A 79 -4.32 9.04 -15.77
N TYR A 80 -3.19 8.32 -15.77
CA TYR A 80 -2.37 7.99 -16.95
C TYR A 80 -2.23 9.13 -18.00
N PRO A 81 -1.84 10.36 -17.60
CA PRO A 81 -1.83 11.52 -18.52
C PRO A 81 -0.95 11.31 -19.76
N TYR A 82 0.07 10.45 -19.65
CA TYR A 82 0.95 10.08 -20.76
C TYR A 82 0.23 9.32 -21.88
N LEU A 83 -0.86 8.59 -21.58
CA LEU A 83 -1.72 7.96 -22.59
C LEU A 83 -2.68 9.00 -23.19
N SER A 84 -3.34 9.79 -22.33
CA SER A 84 -4.32 10.79 -22.77
C SER A 84 -3.71 11.90 -23.63
N SER A 85 -2.44 12.25 -23.39
CA SER A 85 -1.71 13.25 -24.19
C SER A 85 -1.04 12.67 -25.44
N GLY A 86 -1.12 11.35 -25.66
CA GLY A 86 -0.40 10.67 -26.74
C GLY A 86 1.12 10.60 -26.57
N ALA A 87 1.65 10.92 -25.37
CA ALA A 87 3.09 10.86 -25.11
C ALA A 87 3.63 9.41 -25.04
N ALA A 88 2.76 8.44 -24.82
CA ALA A 88 3.03 7.02 -25.08
C ALA A 88 1.78 6.31 -25.59
N SER A 89 1.99 5.26 -26.36
CA SER A 89 0.99 4.35 -26.88
C SER A 89 0.61 3.25 -25.88
N VAL A 90 -0.55 2.64 -26.07
CA VAL A 90 -0.99 1.45 -25.33
C VAL A 90 -0.01 0.28 -25.51
N ARG A 91 0.61 0.16 -26.70
CA ARG A 91 1.62 -0.87 -26.97
C ARG A 91 2.85 -0.70 -26.09
N GLU A 92 3.37 0.51 -25.97
CA GLU A 92 4.51 0.80 -25.09
C GLU A 92 4.18 0.55 -23.62
N LEU A 93 2.95 0.84 -23.20
CA LEU A 93 2.48 0.49 -21.85
C LEU A 93 2.51 -1.02 -21.61
N VAL A 94 1.95 -1.82 -22.52
CA VAL A 94 1.94 -3.28 -22.40
C VAL A 94 3.37 -3.83 -22.39
N VAL A 95 4.26 -3.34 -23.24
CA VAL A 95 5.68 -3.71 -23.23
C VAL A 95 6.31 -3.40 -21.88
N ALA A 96 6.08 -2.20 -21.33
CA ALA A 96 6.61 -1.82 -20.03
C ALA A 96 6.09 -2.72 -18.90
N VAL A 97 4.80 -3.07 -18.91
CA VAL A 97 4.20 -4.03 -17.96
C VAL A 97 4.90 -5.39 -18.06
N CYS A 98 5.04 -5.94 -19.28
CA CYS A 98 5.69 -7.22 -19.51
C CYS A 98 7.16 -7.20 -19.06
N VAL A 99 7.89 -6.13 -19.31
CA VAL A 99 9.29 -5.99 -18.86
C VAL A 99 9.38 -6.01 -17.34
N PHE A 100 8.60 -5.18 -16.63
CA PHE A 100 8.64 -5.15 -15.17
C PHE A 100 8.19 -6.47 -14.55
N LEU A 101 7.09 -7.06 -15.01
CA LEU A 101 6.61 -8.33 -14.48
C LEU A 101 7.51 -9.51 -14.86
N GLY A 102 8.14 -9.47 -16.03
CA GLY A 102 9.15 -10.45 -16.46
C GLY A 102 10.40 -10.40 -15.58
N LEU A 103 10.90 -9.20 -15.25
CA LEU A 103 12.01 -9.03 -14.31
C LEU A 103 11.63 -9.52 -12.89
N ALA A 104 10.41 -9.23 -12.43
CA ALA A 104 9.91 -9.75 -11.16
C ALA A 104 9.82 -11.28 -11.15
N ALA A 105 9.32 -11.89 -12.23
CA ALA A 105 9.25 -13.33 -12.38
C ALA A 105 10.65 -13.96 -12.43
N GLY A 106 11.62 -13.34 -13.11
CA GLY A 106 13.01 -13.78 -13.13
C GLY A 106 13.65 -13.76 -11.74
N ALA A 107 13.46 -12.68 -10.98
CA ALA A 107 13.91 -12.61 -9.58
C ALA A 107 13.23 -13.69 -8.72
N GLY A 108 11.92 -13.90 -8.90
CA GLY A 108 11.17 -14.96 -8.23
C GLY A 108 11.71 -16.36 -8.57
N ALA A 109 12.07 -16.61 -9.82
CA ALA A 109 12.64 -17.89 -10.26
C ALA A 109 14.01 -18.17 -9.60
N VAL A 110 14.85 -17.15 -9.45
CA VAL A 110 16.11 -17.26 -8.69
C VAL A 110 15.83 -17.65 -7.25
N VAL A 111 14.87 -16.99 -6.58
CA VAL A 111 14.49 -17.32 -5.21
C VAL A 111 13.96 -18.75 -5.10
N VAL A 112 13.10 -19.19 -6.02
CA VAL A 112 12.57 -20.55 -6.07
C VAL A 112 13.68 -21.59 -6.26
N ALA A 113 14.64 -21.33 -7.14
CA ALA A 113 15.78 -22.21 -7.36
C ALA A 113 16.63 -22.39 -6.08
N CYS A 114 16.74 -21.36 -5.25
CA CYS A 114 17.52 -21.39 -4.01
C CYS A 114 16.74 -21.85 -2.78
N ARG A 115 15.41 -21.66 -2.73
CA ARG A 115 14.57 -21.86 -1.53
C ARG A 115 13.45 -22.89 -1.70
N GLY A 116 13.33 -23.50 -2.87
CA GLY A 116 12.29 -24.47 -3.18
C GLY A 116 10.96 -23.83 -3.59
N VAL A 117 9.87 -24.58 -3.45
CA VAL A 117 8.57 -24.23 -4.08
C VAL A 117 7.70 -23.26 -3.29
N VAL A 118 7.99 -23.00 -2.01
CA VAL A 118 7.15 -22.12 -1.16
C VAL A 118 7.06 -20.69 -1.71
N PRO A 119 8.16 -20.02 -2.15
CA PRO A 119 8.08 -18.73 -2.81
C PRO A 119 7.23 -18.72 -4.07
N LEU A 120 7.19 -19.83 -4.82
CA LEU A 120 6.34 -19.96 -6.00
C LEU A 120 4.85 -19.91 -5.62
N ALA A 121 4.46 -20.57 -4.53
CA ALA A 121 3.09 -20.53 -4.03
C ALA A 121 2.70 -19.10 -3.59
N LEU A 122 3.57 -18.42 -2.84
CA LEU A 122 3.35 -17.03 -2.39
C LEU A 122 3.24 -16.08 -3.60
N ALA A 123 4.15 -16.20 -4.57
CA ALA A 123 4.13 -15.41 -5.79
C ALA A 123 2.89 -15.71 -6.65
N GLY A 124 2.46 -16.97 -6.73
CA GLY A 124 1.25 -17.38 -7.44
C GLY A 124 -0.02 -16.76 -6.84
N ILE A 125 -0.18 -16.81 -5.52
CA ILE A 125 -1.27 -16.12 -4.80
C ILE A 125 -1.22 -14.62 -5.10
N GLY A 126 -0.02 -14.02 -5.01
CA GLY A 126 0.17 -12.60 -5.28
C GLY A 126 -0.21 -12.19 -6.70
N ALA A 127 0.18 -12.99 -7.69
CA ALA A 127 -0.13 -12.76 -9.11
C ALA A 127 -1.63 -12.87 -9.38
N VAL A 128 -2.29 -13.92 -8.87
CA VAL A 128 -3.74 -14.11 -9.04
C VAL A 128 -4.51 -12.94 -8.43
N LEU A 129 -4.20 -12.57 -7.19
CA LEU A 129 -4.87 -11.46 -6.49
C LEU A 129 -4.58 -10.11 -7.14
N GLY A 130 -3.32 -9.85 -7.50
CA GLY A 130 -2.88 -8.61 -8.13
C GLY A 130 -3.54 -8.39 -9.49
N ILE A 131 -3.55 -9.39 -10.37
CA ILE A 131 -4.20 -9.28 -11.68
C ILE A 131 -5.71 -9.14 -11.50
N SER A 132 -6.30 -9.93 -10.60
CA SER A 132 -7.74 -9.91 -10.32
C SER A 132 -8.23 -8.63 -9.65
N TYR A 133 -7.33 -7.77 -9.14
CA TYR A 133 -7.68 -6.49 -8.54
C TYR A 133 -8.43 -5.59 -9.53
N SER A 134 -7.83 -5.35 -10.71
CA SER A 134 -8.42 -4.53 -11.77
C SER A 134 -8.87 -5.36 -12.98
N GLY A 135 -8.26 -6.51 -13.22
CA GLY A 135 -8.54 -7.40 -14.34
C GLY A 135 -9.82 -8.24 -14.18
N GLY A 136 -10.47 -8.54 -15.30
CA GLY A 136 -11.57 -9.50 -15.36
C GLY A 136 -11.10 -10.95 -15.17
N PRO A 137 -11.99 -11.87 -14.76
CA PRO A 137 -13.42 -11.65 -14.48
C PRO A 137 -13.72 -11.18 -13.05
N LEU A 138 -12.73 -11.19 -12.15
CA LEU A 138 -12.95 -10.96 -10.73
C LEU A 138 -13.05 -9.49 -10.32
N ARG A 139 -12.30 -8.58 -10.95
CA ARG A 139 -12.34 -7.11 -10.71
C ARG A 139 -12.55 -6.76 -9.23
N LEU A 140 -11.72 -7.31 -8.34
CA LEU A 140 -11.91 -7.27 -6.89
C LEU A 140 -12.04 -5.83 -6.35
N GLY A 141 -11.31 -4.87 -6.95
CA GLY A 141 -11.40 -3.44 -6.63
C GLY A 141 -12.76 -2.81 -6.95
N TYR A 142 -13.56 -3.44 -7.81
CA TYR A 142 -14.92 -3.01 -8.13
C TYR A 142 -15.97 -3.66 -7.23
N ARG A 143 -15.59 -4.66 -6.42
CA ARG A 143 -16.49 -5.51 -5.62
C ARG A 143 -16.26 -5.42 -4.11
N GLY A 144 -15.57 -4.37 -3.66
CA GLY A 144 -15.38 -4.06 -2.23
C GLY A 144 -14.29 -4.89 -1.57
N LEU A 145 -13.52 -5.64 -2.36
CA LEU A 145 -12.40 -6.45 -1.91
C LEU A 145 -11.05 -5.79 -2.22
N GLY A 146 -11.04 -4.64 -2.90
CA GLY A 146 -9.79 -3.97 -3.30
C GLY A 146 -8.91 -3.60 -2.10
N GLU A 147 -9.48 -2.91 -1.12
CA GLU A 147 -8.76 -2.44 0.07
C GLU A 147 -8.16 -3.58 0.92
N PRO A 148 -8.90 -4.67 1.26
CA PRO A 148 -8.31 -5.78 2.00
C PRO A 148 -7.34 -6.62 1.16
N VAL A 149 -7.58 -6.82 -0.13
CA VAL A 149 -6.67 -7.59 -1.01
C VAL A 149 -5.32 -6.89 -1.14
N VAL A 150 -5.32 -5.57 -1.32
CA VAL A 150 -4.06 -4.81 -1.38
C VAL A 150 -3.35 -4.78 -0.02
N GLY A 151 -4.10 -4.73 1.08
CA GLY A 151 -3.53 -4.91 2.43
C GLY A 151 -2.85 -6.27 2.60
N LEU A 152 -3.48 -7.35 2.13
CA LEU A 152 -2.92 -8.69 2.15
C LEU A 152 -1.65 -8.79 1.29
N LEU A 153 -1.68 -8.23 0.07
CA LEU A 153 -0.57 -8.26 -0.87
C LEU A 153 0.67 -7.52 -0.34
N PHE A 154 0.51 -6.29 0.16
CA PHE A 154 1.63 -5.44 0.60
C PHE A 154 2.00 -5.57 2.07
N GLY A 155 1.18 -6.26 2.87
CA GLY A 155 1.46 -6.58 4.26
C GLY A 155 2.01 -8.01 4.42
N PRO A 156 1.18 -8.96 4.88
CA PRO A 156 1.65 -10.29 5.25
C PRO A 156 2.23 -11.08 4.07
N LEU A 157 1.64 -11.02 2.88
CA LEU A 157 2.13 -11.82 1.75
C LEU A 157 3.50 -11.34 1.26
N LEU A 158 3.66 -10.02 1.11
CA LEU A 158 4.95 -9.40 0.76
C LEU A 158 6.00 -9.70 1.82
N MET A 159 5.70 -9.45 3.10
CA MET A 159 6.70 -9.64 4.16
C MET A 159 7.08 -11.10 4.35
N ALA A 160 6.12 -12.03 4.26
CA ALA A 160 6.37 -13.46 4.26
C ALA A 160 7.26 -13.90 3.09
N GLY A 161 6.95 -13.43 1.87
CA GLY A 161 7.73 -13.77 0.68
C GLY A 161 9.18 -13.26 0.77
N VAL A 162 9.38 -12.06 1.32
CA VAL A 162 10.71 -11.48 1.51
C VAL A 162 11.48 -12.22 2.60
N GLN A 163 10.87 -12.52 3.76
CA GLN A 163 11.53 -13.29 4.81
C GLN A 163 11.94 -14.68 4.30
N TYR A 164 11.03 -15.38 3.63
CA TYR A 164 11.32 -16.71 3.10
C TYR A 164 12.42 -16.66 2.04
N ALA A 165 12.45 -15.64 1.19
CA ALA A 165 13.56 -15.45 0.26
C ALA A 165 14.88 -15.21 1.00
N ALA A 166 14.87 -14.27 1.96
CA ALA A 166 16.04 -13.82 2.69
C ALA A 166 16.66 -14.93 3.55
N CYS A 167 15.86 -15.70 4.30
CA CYS A 167 16.36 -16.65 5.29
C CYS A 167 15.78 -18.07 5.19
N GLY A 168 14.80 -18.33 4.32
CA GLY A 168 14.26 -19.67 4.08
C GLY A 168 13.25 -20.16 5.10
N VAL A 169 12.81 -19.30 6.02
CA VAL A 169 11.79 -19.62 7.03
C VAL A 169 10.61 -18.65 6.96
N LEU A 170 9.51 -19.05 7.58
CA LEU A 170 8.36 -18.18 7.83
C LEU A 170 8.03 -18.27 9.32
N ASP A 171 8.23 -17.18 10.05
CA ASP A 171 7.97 -17.13 11.48
C ASP A 171 6.70 -16.33 11.84
N GLY A 172 6.19 -16.58 13.04
CA GLY A 172 5.03 -15.88 13.57
C GLY A 172 5.21 -14.36 13.69
N PRO A 173 6.37 -13.85 14.16
CA PRO A 173 6.63 -12.41 14.27
C PRO A 173 6.47 -11.65 12.95
N VAL A 174 7.06 -12.12 11.85
CA VAL A 174 6.91 -11.46 10.54
C VAL A 174 5.46 -11.47 10.05
N LEU A 175 4.72 -12.56 10.28
CA LEU A 175 3.30 -12.61 9.92
C LEU A 175 2.47 -11.62 10.73
N LEU A 176 2.70 -11.52 12.04
CA LEU A 176 2.00 -10.57 12.93
C LEU A 176 2.26 -9.11 12.51
N VAL A 177 3.53 -8.76 12.30
CA VAL A 177 3.93 -7.43 11.80
C VAL A 177 3.39 -7.19 10.39
N GLY A 178 3.40 -8.22 9.54
CA GLY A 178 2.82 -8.20 8.21
C GLY A 178 1.35 -7.85 8.21
N VAL A 179 0.55 -8.42 9.13
CA VAL A 179 -0.86 -8.05 9.30
C VAL A 179 -1.00 -6.60 9.76
N ALA A 180 -0.18 -6.13 10.71
CA ALA A 180 -0.20 -4.74 11.16
C ALA A 180 0.12 -3.76 10.01
N VAL A 181 1.15 -4.05 9.21
CA VAL A 181 1.50 -3.30 8.00
C VAL A 181 0.37 -3.36 6.97
N GLY A 182 -0.22 -4.54 6.76
CA GLY A 182 -1.33 -4.76 5.83
C GLY A 182 -2.56 -3.92 6.16
N LEU A 183 -2.91 -3.81 7.45
CA LEU A 183 -3.99 -2.93 7.92
C LEU A 183 -3.69 -1.45 7.65
N LEU A 184 -2.45 -1.02 7.83
CA LEU A 184 -2.03 0.35 7.50
C LEU A 184 -2.06 0.61 5.99
N VAL A 185 -1.68 -0.37 5.15
CA VAL A 185 -1.82 -0.27 3.69
C VAL A 185 -3.29 -0.24 3.28
N THR A 186 -4.13 -1.10 3.86
CA THR A 186 -5.59 -1.04 3.68
C THR A 186 -6.11 0.34 4.06
N ASN A 187 -5.60 0.98 5.11
CA ASN A 187 -6.01 2.34 5.49
C ASN A 187 -5.73 3.39 4.41
N ILE A 188 -4.64 3.25 3.65
CA ILE A 188 -4.31 4.16 2.53
C ILE A 188 -5.40 4.07 1.46
N LEU A 189 -5.73 2.84 1.04
CA LEU A 189 -6.75 2.61 0.02
C LEU A 189 -8.14 2.95 0.53
N TYR A 190 -8.43 2.61 1.79
CA TYR A 190 -9.69 2.93 2.42
C TYR A 190 -9.91 4.44 2.50
N THR A 191 -8.88 5.19 2.92
CA THR A 191 -8.88 6.67 2.90
C THR A 191 -9.18 7.18 1.49
N HIS A 192 -8.52 6.64 0.46
CA HIS A 192 -8.78 6.97 -0.93
C HIS A 192 -10.24 6.68 -1.33
N SER A 193 -10.76 5.50 -1.02
CA SER A 193 -12.12 5.07 -1.36
C SER A 193 -13.21 5.84 -0.63
N VAL A 194 -12.96 6.34 0.59
CA VAL A 194 -13.84 7.27 1.29
C VAL A 194 -13.91 8.62 0.56
N LEU A 195 -12.76 9.14 0.15
CA LEU A 195 -12.61 10.44 -0.50
C LEU A 195 -13.21 10.47 -1.92
N ASP A 196 -13.12 9.35 -2.65
CA ASP A 196 -13.66 9.18 -4.01
C ASP A 196 -15.02 8.46 -4.03
N ARG A 197 -15.65 8.19 -2.87
CA ARG A 197 -16.87 7.33 -2.76
C ARG A 197 -17.95 7.65 -3.79
N HIS A 198 -18.28 8.93 -3.98
CA HIS A 198 -19.31 9.35 -4.93
C HIS A 198 -18.89 9.11 -6.38
N ALA A 199 -17.68 9.54 -6.75
CA ALA A 199 -17.13 9.35 -8.08
C ALA A 199 -17.02 7.86 -8.44
N ASP A 200 -16.50 7.04 -7.52
CA ASP A 200 -16.36 5.60 -7.69
C ASP A 200 -17.73 4.89 -7.85
N SER A 201 -18.74 5.30 -7.09
CA SER A 201 -20.08 4.74 -7.24
C SER A 201 -20.70 5.00 -8.62
N ARG A 202 -20.49 6.20 -9.19
CA ARG A 202 -20.93 6.57 -10.55
C ARG A 202 -20.20 5.78 -11.64
N MET A 203 -19.02 5.25 -11.31
CA MET A 203 -18.21 4.39 -12.16
C MET A 203 -18.53 2.89 -12.02
N GLY A 204 -19.53 2.54 -11.20
CA GLY A 204 -19.89 1.15 -10.91
C GLY A 204 -18.94 0.45 -9.93
N LYS A 205 -18.00 1.16 -9.30
CA LYS A 205 -17.13 0.61 -8.26
C LYS A 205 -17.87 0.58 -6.93
N ARG A 206 -18.01 -0.61 -6.35
CA ARG A 206 -18.57 -0.82 -5.01
C ARG A 206 -17.43 -1.01 -4.01
N THR A 207 -16.65 0.04 -3.73
CA THR A 207 -15.54 0.01 -2.76
C THR A 207 -16.02 -0.37 -1.36
N LEU A 208 -15.12 -0.78 -0.45
CA LEU A 208 -15.51 -1.09 0.94
C LEU A 208 -16.18 0.12 1.60
N ALA A 209 -15.66 1.33 1.33
CA ALA A 209 -16.26 2.58 1.81
C ALA A 209 -17.70 2.80 1.28
N HIS A 210 -17.99 2.39 0.04
CA HIS A 210 -19.33 2.43 -0.52
C HIS A 210 -20.24 1.38 0.14
N LEU A 211 -19.77 0.14 0.30
CA LEU A 211 -20.55 -0.97 0.85
C LEU A 211 -20.92 -0.80 2.33
N LEU A 212 -20.05 -0.17 3.13
CA LEU A 212 -20.35 0.10 4.55
C LEU A 212 -21.57 1.02 4.74
N GLY A 213 -21.97 1.77 3.69
CA GLY A 213 -23.26 2.44 3.58
C GLY A 213 -23.42 3.70 4.44
N THR A 214 -22.98 3.67 5.69
CA THR A 214 -23.26 4.71 6.70
C THR A 214 -22.00 5.46 7.17
N PRO A 215 -22.10 6.76 7.52
CA PRO A 215 -21.01 7.52 8.11
C PRO A 215 -20.38 6.84 9.33
N ARG A 216 -21.21 6.28 10.23
CA ARG A 216 -20.74 5.59 11.44
C ARG A 216 -19.87 4.38 11.12
N ALA A 217 -20.32 3.52 10.22
CA ALA A 217 -19.55 2.34 9.80
C ALA A 217 -18.24 2.74 9.12
N MET A 218 -18.24 3.81 8.33
CA MET A 218 -17.01 4.29 7.67
C MET A 218 -15.98 4.80 8.67
N ILE A 219 -16.42 5.59 9.65
CA ILE A 219 -15.58 6.12 10.71
C ILE A 219 -15.03 4.99 11.58
N ALA A 220 -15.85 3.97 11.87
CA ALA A 220 -15.42 2.80 12.64
C ALA A 220 -14.36 1.97 11.90
N ALA A 221 -14.56 1.69 10.60
CA ALA A 221 -13.59 0.98 9.78
C ALA A 221 -12.26 1.74 9.68
N SER A 222 -12.30 3.06 9.48
CA SER A 222 -11.08 3.89 9.52
C SER A 222 -10.38 3.81 10.87
N GLY A 223 -11.14 3.81 11.98
CA GLY A 223 -10.60 3.64 13.33
C GLY A 223 -9.89 2.30 13.49
N LEU A 224 -10.52 1.21 13.05
CA LEU A 224 -9.91 -0.12 13.04
C LEU A 224 -8.56 -0.11 12.32
N PHE A 225 -8.51 0.38 11.08
CA PHE A 225 -7.27 0.39 10.29
C PHE A 225 -6.20 1.34 10.85
N CYS A 226 -6.60 2.41 11.54
CA CYS A 226 -5.67 3.33 12.20
C CYS A 226 -5.07 2.76 13.49
N PHE A 227 -5.85 2.01 14.28
CA PHE A 227 -5.47 1.69 15.67
C PHE A 227 -5.15 0.22 15.94
N ALA A 228 -5.77 -0.72 15.21
CA ALA A 228 -5.48 -2.15 15.38
C ALA A 228 -4.00 -2.54 15.21
N PRO A 229 -3.21 -1.91 14.30
CA PRO A 229 -1.77 -2.18 14.21
C PRO A 229 -1.02 -2.00 15.54
N PHE A 230 -1.36 -0.98 16.32
CA PHE A 230 -0.73 -0.74 17.62
C PHE A 230 -1.17 -1.76 18.67
N VAL A 231 -2.42 -2.21 18.61
CA VAL A 231 -2.93 -3.30 19.47
C VAL A 231 -2.18 -4.60 19.15
N LEU A 232 -1.96 -4.91 17.87
CA LEU A 232 -1.19 -6.09 17.45
C LEU A 232 0.26 -6.02 17.93
N VAL A 233 0.91 -4.85 17.86
CA VAL A 233 2.27 -4.66 18.38
C VAL A 233 2.30 -4.84 19.91
N ALA A 234 1.36 -4.24 20.64
CA ALA A 234 1.31 -4.40 22.10
C ALA A 234 1.02 -5.84 22.54
N ALA A 235 0.09 -6.52 21.85
CA ALA A 235 -0.18 -7.93 22.10
C ALA A 235 1.05 -8.79 21.77
N GLY A 236 1.71 -8.55 20.64
CA GLY A 236 2.93 -9.25 20.26
C GLY A 236 4.05 -9.06 21.28
N ALA A 237 4.24 -7.84 21.80
CA ALA A 237 5.22 -7.57 22.85
C ALA A 237 4.84 -8.23 24.18
N GLY A 238 3.57 -8.14 24.59
CA GLY A 238 3.08 -8.75 25.84
C GLY A 238 3.15 -10.28 25.84
N CYS A 239 3.00 -10.91 24.67
CA CYS A 239 3.14 -12.36 24.50
C CYS A 239 4.58 -12.82 24.20
N GLY A 240 5.57 -11.90 24.17
CA GLY A 240 6.96 -12.22 23.86
C GLY A 240 7.25 -12.57 22.39
N MET A 241 6.31 -12.34 21.46
CA MET A 241 6.53 -12.52 20.02
C MET A 241 7.31 -11.37 19.38
N LEU A 242 7.24 -10.18 19.97
CA LEU A 242 7.97 -8.99 19.52
C LEU A 242 8.81 -8.44 20.67
N PRO A 243 9.98 -7.84 20.41
CA PRO A 243 10.73 -7.15 21.45
C PRO A 243 9.92 -5.97 22.02
N ALA A 244 10.07 -5.68 23.30
CA ALA A 244 9.40 -4.54 23.94
C ALA A 244 9.71 -3.20 23.24
N ALA A 245 10.90 -3.08 22.65
CA ALA A 245 11.30 -1.92 21.84
C ALA A 245 10.37 -1.67 20.63
N ALA A 246 9.62 -2.66 20.14
CA ALA A 246 8.61 -2.48 19.09
C ALA A 246 7.49 -1.51 19.49
N LEU A 247 7.25 -1.32 20.80
CA LEU A 247 6.33 -0.31 21.33
C LEU A 247 6.76 1.13 20.99
N ALA A 248 8.00 1.36 20.53
CA ALA A 248 8.43 2.66 20.01
C ALA A 248 7.53 3.17 18.86
N THR A 249 6.86 2.26 18.14
CA THR A 249 5.86 2.63 17.12
C THR A 249 4.72 3.49 17.67
N PHE A 250 4.42 3.44 18.98
CA PHE A 250 3.35 4.22 19.63
C PHE A 250 3.57 5.73 19.54
N VAL A 251 4.79 6.19 19.25
CA VAL A 251 5.07 7.60 18.92
C VAL A 251 4.24 8.11 17.73
N LEU A 252 3.72 7.21 16.89
CA LEU A 252 2.88 7.51 15.74
C LEU A 252 1.37 7.60 16.05
N LEU A 253 0.94 7.29 17.28
CA LEU A 253 -0.47 7.40 17.69
C LEU A 253 -1.07 8.79 17.45
N PRO A 254 -0.37 9.92 17.69
CA PRO A 254 -0.89 11.24 17.33
C PRO A 254 -1.17 11.41 15.84
N MET A 255 -0.34 10.82 14.96
CA MET A 255 -0.55 10.83 13.51
C MET A 255 -1.77 10.00 13.11
N ALA A 256 -1.91 8.80 13.67
CA ALA A 256 -3.08 7.94 13.45
C ALA A 256 -4.37 8.61 13.93
N ALA A 257 -4.35 9.23 15.12
CA ALA A 257 -5.48 9.96 15.68
C ALA A 257 -5.85 11.19 14.84
N PHE A 258 -4.87 11.94 14.33
CA PHE A 258 -5.13 13.07 13.44
C PHE A 258 -5.74 12.62 12.12
N LEU A 259 -5.20 11.56 11.49
CA LEU A 259 -5.75 11.01 10.25
C LEU A 259 -7.21 10.56 10.43
N TRP A 260 -7.49 9.79 11.49
CA TRP A 260 -8.84 9.34 11.81
C TRP A 260 -9.81 10.51 12.06
N ARG A 261 -9.40 11.50 12.86
CA ARG A 261 -10.22 12.72 13.11
C ARG A 261 -10.47 13.50 11.82
N SER A 262 -9.45 13.65 10.99
CA SER A 262 -9.52 14.34 9.70
C SER A 262 -10.48 13.63 8.74
N LEU A 263 -10.43 12.31 8.65
CA LEU A 263 -11.36 11.52 7.83
C LEU A 263 -12.78 11.56 8.41
N ARG A 264 -12.94 11.48 9.73
CA ARG A 264 -14.23 11.64 10.40
C ARG A 264 -14.87 12.99 10.09
N SER A 265 -14.11 14.08 10.18
CA SER A 265 -14.62 15.39 9.83
C SER A 265 -15.03 15.47 8.36
N TYR A 266 -14.27 14.85 7.44
CA TYR A 266 -14.64 14.76 6.03
C TYR A 266 -15.96 14.01 5.82
N VAL A 267 -16.10 12.83 6.43
CA VAL A 267 -17.30 11.99 6.31
C VAL A 267 -18.55 12.67 6.90
N LEU A 268 -18.37 13.60 7.84
CA LEU A 268 -19.44 14.38 8.46
C LEU A 268 -19.64 15.77 7.83
N ASP A 269 -19.03 16.03 6.67
CA ASP A 269 -19.07 17.31 5.96
C ASP A 269 -18.65 18.52 6.82
N ARG A 270 -17.73 18.30 7.75
CA ARG A 270 -17.16 19.35 8.61
C ARG A 270 -15.89 19.92 7.98
N PRO A 271 -15.66 21.24 8.11
CA PRO A 271 -14.45 21.85 7.58
C PRO A 271 -13.21 21.27 8.27
N VAL A 272 -12.16 21.03 7.48
CA VAL A 272 -10.85 20.59 7.97
C VAL A 272 -9.79 21.55 7.43
N ALA A 273 -9.01 22.13 8.33
CA ALA A 273 -7.89 22.98 7.96
C ALA A 273 -6.88 22.19 7.13
N LEU A 274 -6.63 22.63 5.91
CA LEU A 274 -5.64 22.03 5.02
C LEU A 274 -4.28 22.65 5.31
N ARG A 275 -3.67 22.24 6.43
CA ARG A 275 -2.36 22.70 6.88
C ARG A 275 -1.45 21.51 7.13
N THR A 276 -0.18 21.67 6.78
CA THR A 276 0.88 20.71 7.10
C THR A 276 1.57 21.10 8.40
N ALA A 277 2.21 20.14 9.04
CA ALA A 277 3.07 20.35 10.19
C ALA A 277 4.31 19.44 10.08
N PRO A 278 5.47 19.80 10.66
CA PRO A 278 6.71 19.03 10.51
C PRO A 278 6.59 17.55 10.92
N TRP A 279 5.83 17.27 11.98
CA TRP A 279 5.59 15.91 12.48
C TRP A 279 4.80 15.02 11.51
N MET A 280 4.15 15.61 10.49
CA MET A 280 3.43 14.85 9.47
C MET A 280 4.37 14.12 8.49
N GLY A 281 5.67 14.43 8.52
CA GLY A 281 6.66 13.87 7.60
C GLY A 281 6.63 14.51 6.21
N PRO A 282 7.20 13.86 5.19
CA PRO A 282 7.25 14.40 3.84
C PRO A 282 5.84 14.59 3.25
N MET A 283 5.43 15.84 3.00
CA MET A 283 4.13 16.18 2.44
C MET A 283 4.17 16.58 0.96
N GLY A 284 5.31 16.39 0.30
CA GLY A 284 5.52 16.83 -1.08
C GLY A 284 5.35 18.34 -1.25
N ASP A 285 5.00 18.77 -2.45
CA ASP A 285 4.64 20.16 -2.73
C ASP A 285 3.15 20.40 -2.37
N PHE A 286 2.89 20.49 -1.06
CA PHE A 286 1.52 20.58 -0.56
C PHE A 286 0.81 21.86 -1.02
N LYS A 287 1.55 22.96 -1.19
CA LYS A 287 1.00 24.21 -1.72
C LYS A 287 0.44 23.97 -3.12
N ARG A 288 1.22 23.34 -4.01
CA ARG A 288 0.76 22.99 -5.36
C ARG A 288 -0.47 22.06 -5.34
N TYR A 289 -0.57 21.12 -4.39
CA TYR A 289 -1.78 20.29 -4.25
C TYR A 289 -3.02 21.10 -3.86
N CYS A 290 -2.87 22.11 -3.01
CA CYS A 290 -3.95 23.05 -2.69
C CYS A 290 -4.32 23.92 -3.90
N ASP A 291 -3.34 24.45 -4.62
CA ASP A 291 -3.55 25.25 -5.83
C ASP A 291 -4.26 24.45 -6.93
N MET A 292 -4.00 23.14 -7.00
CA MET A 292 -4.71 22.20 -7.89
C MET A 292 -6.09 21.75 -7.36
N GLY A 293 -6.54 22.23 -6.20
CA GLY A 293 -7.84 21.88 -5.61
C GLY A 293 -7.93 20.46 -5.01
N ILE A 294 -6.80 19.76 -4.86
CA ILE A 294 -6.74 18.37 -4.36
C ILE A 294 -6.11 18.26 -2.97
N GLY A 295 -5.87 19.38 -2.27
CA GLY A 295 -5.28 19.40 -0.93
C GLY A 295 -6.08 18.58 0.11
N TRP A 296 -7.41 18.57 0.01
CA TRP A 296 -8.31 17.77 0.87
C TRP A 296 -8.06 16.26 0.75
N PHE A 297 -7.68 15.82 -0.44
CA PHE A 297 -7.33 14.44 -0.72
C PHE A 297 -5.90 14.14 -0.26
N MET A 298 -4.97 14.95 -0.75
CA MET A 298 -3.54 14.72 -0.59
C MET A 298 -3.11 14.75 0.88
N LEU A 299 -3.74 15.59 1.72
CA LEU A 299 -3.45 15.63 3.15
C LEU A 299 -3.62 14.26 3.81
N ARG A 300 -4.77 13.62 3.60
CA ARG A 300 -5.12 12.34 4.24
C ARG A 300 -4.37 11.18 3.61
N TRP A 301 -4.22 11.18 2.28
CA TRP A 301 -3.49 10.14 1.57
C TRP A 301 -2.00 10.13 1.96
N LEU A 302 -1.34 11.29 2.01
CA LEU A 302 0.06 11.40 2.41
C LEU A 302 0.27 11.02 3.87
N LEU A 303 -0.66 11.40 4.76
CA LEU A 303 -0.61 10.98 6.16
C LEU A 303 -0.77 9.47 6.32
N ALA A 304 -1.73 8.84 5.62
CA ALA A 304 -1.88 7.39 5.64
C ALA A 304 -0.62 6.68 5.14
N ARG A 305 0.01 7.20 4.07
CA ARG A 305 1.30 6.71 3.57
C ARG A 305 2.41 6.89 4.60
N ASN A 306 2.56 8.08 5.18
CA ASN A 306 3.62 8.38 6.14
C ASN A 306 3.47 7.54 7.41
N LEU A 307 2.23 7.27 7.84
CA LEU A 307 1.96 6.39 8.96
C LEU A 307 2.53 4.99 8.74
N VAL A 308 2.24 4.33 7.61
CA VAL A 308 2.82 3.00 7.32
C VAL A 308 4.33 3.07 7.12
N SER A 309 4.84 4.11 6.46
CA SER A 309 6.26 4.27 6.19
C SER A 309 7.08 4.43 7.47
N PHE A 310 6.64 5.31 8.38
CA PHE A 310 7.30 5.50 9.66
C PHE A 310 7.11 4.31 10.59
N PHE A 311 5.95 3.65 10.56
CA PHE A 311 5.72 2.43 11.33
C PHE A 311 6.74 1.35 10.94
N ALA A 312 6.91 1.12 9.64
CA ALA A 312 7.87 0.15 9.15
C ALA A 312 9.33 0.56 9.42
N LEU A 313 9.66 1.84 9.28
CA LEU A 313 11.00 2.37 9.55
C LEU A 313 11.39 2.25 11.03
N ILE A 314 10.48 2.55 11.95
CA ILE A 314 10.75 2.43 13.40
C ILE A 314 11.03 0.96 13.75
N LEU A 315 10.19 0.04 13.27
CA LEU A 315 10.43 -1.38 13.52
C LEU A 315 11.73 -1.86 12.88
N LEU A 316 12.07 -1.39 11.68
CA LEU A 316 13.33 -1.71 11.03
C LEU A 316 14.51 -1.27 11.91
N VAL A 317 14.49 -0.03 12.39
CA VAL A 317 15.53 0.48 13.32
C VAL A 317 15.60 -0.35 14.59
N VAL A 318 14.46 -0.73 15.18
CA VAL A 318 14.41 -1.61 16.36
C VAL A 318 15.13 -2.94 16.08
N TYR A 319 14.77 -3.62 15.00
CA TYR A 319 15.38 -4.92 14.67
C TYR A 319 16.86 -4.79 14.28
N THR A 320 17.26 -3.75 13.56
CA THR A 320 18.68 -3.51 13.23
C THR A 320 19.51 -3.15 14.46
N VAL A 321 18.99 -2.36 15.41
CA VAL A 321 19.73 -2.01 16.61
C VAL A 321 19.88 -3.21 17.54
N LEU A 322 18.82 -4.00 17.71
CA LEU A 322 18.89 -5.23 18.51
C LEU A 322 19.88 -6.25 17.93
N GLU A 323 20.08 -6.27 16.61
CA GLU A 323 21.14 -7.07 15.97
C GLU A 323 22.55 -6.63 16.39
N ILE A 324 22.80 -5.33 16.50
CA ILE A 324 24.13 -4.78 16.77
C ILE A 324 24.50 -4.89 18.26
N MET A 325 23.51 -4.97 19.14
CA MET A 325 23.69 -4.92 20.60
C MET A 325 23.98 -6.27 21.26
N GLU A 326 23.85 -7.39 20.54
CA GLU A 326 24.13 -8.75 21.02
C GLU A 326 25.39 -9.32 20.37
#